data_AF-A0A928RVY2-F1
#
_entry.id   AF-A0A928RVY2-F1
#
_cell.length_a   1.000
_cell.length_b   1.000
_cell.length_c   1.000
_cell.angle_alpha   90.00
_cell.angle_beta   90.00
_cell.angle_gamma   90.00
#
_symmetry.space_group_name_H-M   'P 1'
#
loop_
_entity.id
_entity.type
_entity.pdbx_description
1 polymer ?
#
loop_
_entity_poly.entity_id
_entity_poly.type
_entity_poly.pdbx_seq_one_letter_code
_entity_poly.pdbx_strand_id
1 'polypeptide(L)'
;MNDAEYKATQEQILFAAFIIDNLDLNTFLQRIARTFALGPIIAPTLYKKGMDKLDQVRRLAIAAQHFQGEVHRQKEEARKAGEEPTL
;
A
#
# COMPACT_ATOMS: atom_id res chain seq x y z
N MET A 1 23.32 -14.40 6.91
CA MET A 1 23.03 -13.02 6.50
C MET A 1 24.20 -12.18 6.98
N ASN A 2 24.96 -11.59 6.06
CA ASN A 2 26.09 -10.73 6.42
C ASN A 2 25.62 -9.27 6.59
N ASP A 3 26.46 -8.42 7.20
CA ASP A 3 26.10 -7.03 7.51
C ASP A 3 25.70 -6.22 6.25
N ALA A 4 26.25 -6.56 5.08
CA ALA A 4 25.91 -5.90 3.82
C ALA A 4 24.51 -6.29 3.32
N GLU A 5 24.15 -7.58 3.40
CA GLU A 5 22.81 -8.06 3.08
C GLU A 5 21.75 -7.47 4.02
N TYR A 6 22.10 -7.28 5.30
CA TYR A 6 21.24 -6.64 6.28
C TYR A 6 20.96 -5.17 5.95
N LYS A 7 22.00 -4.38 5.69
CA LYS A 7 21.84 -2.98 5.30
C LYS A 7 21.04 -2.82 4.01
N ALA A 8 21.33 -3.63 2.99
CA ALA A 8 20.59 -3.62 1.74
C ALA A 8 19.09 -3.92 1.95
N THR A 9 18.78 -4.89 2.82
CA THR A 9 17.39 -5.21 3.16
C THR A 9 16.71 -4.04 3.91
N GLN A 10 17.41 -3.38 4.82
CA GLN A 10 16.87 -2.20 5.52
C GLN A 10 16.58 -1.05 4.56
N GLU A 11 17.49 -0.74 3.65
CA GLU A 11 17.29 0.30 2.63
C GLU A 11 16.08 0.00 1.75
N GLN A 12 15.89 -1.25 1.34
CA GLN A 12 14.72 -1.68 0.57
C GLN A 12 13.41 -1.50 1.36
N ILE A 13 13.41 -1.83 2.65
CA ILE A 13 12.25 -1.64 3.52
C ILE A 13 11.93 -0.15 3.68
N LEU A 14 12.94 0.70 3.88
CA LEU A 14 12.77 2.15 3.97
C LEU A 14 12.22 2.73 2.68
N PHE A 15 12.74 2.32 1.53
CA PHE A 15 12.19 2.71 0.23
C PHE A 15 10.73 2.27 0.05
N ALA A 16 10.39 1.06 0.46
CA ALA A 16 9.02 0.57 0.41
C ALA A 16 8.09 1.38 1.32
N ALA A 17 8.54 1.72 2.54
CA ALA A 17 7.81 2.57 3.47
C ALA A 17 7.58 3.96 2.89
N PHE A 18 8.61 4.59 2.30
CA PHE A 18 8.49 5.87 1.63
C PHE A 18 7.47 5.83 0.49
N ILE A 19 7.54 4.83 -0.39
CA ILE A 19 6.58 4.71 -1.50
C ILE A 19 5.16 4.53 -0.97
N ILE A 20 4.95 3.59 -0.04
CA ILE A 20 3.61 3.24 0.44
C ILE A 20 2.96 4.38 1.22
N ASP A 21 3.74 5.11 2.02
CA ASP A 21 3.29 6.29 2.76
C ASP A 21 2.70 7.37 1.84
N ASN A 22 3.29 7.55 0.65
CA ASN A 22 2.87 8.55 -0.32
C ASN A 22 1.73 8.09 -1.26
N LEU A 23 1.25 6.85 -1.13
CA LEU A 23 0.13 6.35 -1.93
C LEU A 23 -1.23 6.67 -1.29
N ASP A 24 -2.15 7.23 -2.07
CA ASP A 24 -3.56 7.36 -1.67
C ASP A 24 -4.31 6.02 -1.82
N LEU A 25 -3.97 5.07 -0.95
CA LEU A 25 -4.53 3.72 -0.93
C LEU A 25 -6.03 3.72 -0.57
N ASN A 26 -6.48 4.66 0.25
CA ASN A 26 -7.89 4.76 0.64
C ASN A 26 -8.77 5.08 -0.58
N THR A 27 -8.47 6.16 -1.30
CA THR A 27 -9.23 6.52 -2.51
C THR A 27 -9.12 5.42 -3.56
N PHE A 28 -7.94 4.81 -3.71
CA PHE A 28 -7.75 3.70 -4.63
C PHE A 28 -8.67 2.51 -4.33
N LEU A 29 -8.72 2.06 -3.07
CA LEU A 29 -9.59 0.96 -2.64
C LEU A 29 -11.07 1.30 -2.77
N GLN A 30 -11.48 2.54 -2.49
CA GLN A 30 -12.86 3.00 -2.72
C GLN A 30 -13.25 2.93 -4.21
N ARG A 31 -12.34 3.30 -5.12
CA ARG A 31 -12.56 3.19 -6.57
C ARG A 31 -12.69 1.74 -7.00
N ILE A 32 -11.85 0.84 -6.49
CA ILE A 32 -11.98 -0.60 -6.76
C ILE A 32 -13.33 -1.12 -6.27
N ALA A 33 -13.76 -0.76 -5.06
CA ALA A 33 -15.05 -1.18 -4.52
C ALA A 33 -16.23 -0.71 -5.41
N ARG A 34 -16.18 0.52 -5.92
CA ARG A 34 -17.16 1.01 -6.91
C ARG A 34 -17.12 0.21 -8.20
N THR A 35 -15.94 -0.14 -8.70
CA THR A 35 -15.79 -0.99 -9.89
C THR A 35 -16.37 -2.39 -9.67
N PHE A 36 -16.22 -2.98 -8.48
CA PHE A 36 -16.87 -4.25 -8.16
C PHE A 36 -18.40 -4.15 -8.10
N ALA A 37 -18.93 -3.05 -7.58
CA ALA A 37 -20.38 -2.82 -7.51
C ALA A 37 -21.00 -2.53 -8.89
N LEU A 38 -20.35 -1.72 -9.71
CA LEU A 38 -20.94 -1.16 -10.94
C LEU A 38 -20.39 -1.79 -12.22
N GLY A 39 -19.18 -2.35 -12.20
CA GLY A 39 -18.51 -2.92 -13.36
C GLY A 39 -19.33 -4.00 -14.10
N PRO A 40 -20.00 -4.94 -13.41
CA PRO A 40 -20.88 -5.90 -14.05
C PRO A 40 -22.05 -5.28 -14.82
N ILE A 41 -22.48 -4.07 -14.44
CA ILE A 41 -23.64 -3.37 -15.03
C ILE A 41 -23.17 -2.46 -16.18
N ILE A 42 -22.14 -1.65 -15.93
CA ILE A 42 -21.68 -0.60 -16.86
C ILE A 42 -20.85 -1.20 -18.01
N ALA A 43 -20.01 -2.20 -17.72
CA ALA A 43 -19.09 -2.77 -18.68
C ALA A 43 -18.87 -4.29 -18.44
N PRO A 44 -19.91 -5.13 -18.56
CA PRO A 44 -19.87 -6.54 -18.17
C PRO A 44 -18.74 -7.34 -18.82
N THR A 45 -18.52 -7.14 -20.12
CA THR A 45 -17.48 -7.86 -20.86
C THR A 45 -16.07 -7.47 -20.41
N LEU A 46 -15.84 -6.17 -20.18
CA LEU A 46 -14.55 -5.67 -19.70
C LEU A 46 -14.29 -6.13 -18.26
N TYR A 47 -15.31 -6.01 -17.41
CA TYR A 47 -15.26 -6.44 -16.02
C TYR A 47 -14.92 -7.93 -15.93
N LYS A 48 -15.61 -8.80 -16.68
CA LYS A 48 -15.34 -10.23 -16.68
C LYS A 48 -13.90 -10.57 -17.12
N LYS A 49 -13.33 -9.82 -18.07
CA LYS A 49 -11.95 -10.01 -18.53
C LYS A 49 -10.89 -9.53 -17.51
N GLY A 50 -11.23 -8.55 -16.69
CA GLY A 50 -10.29 -7.87 -15.80
C GLY A 50 -10.44 -8.20 -14.31
N MET A 51 -11.54 -8.81 -13.88
CA MET A 51 -11.89 -8.92 -12.46
C MET A 51 -10.84 -9.64 -11.62
N ASP A 52 -10.23 -10.70 -12.15
CA ASP A 52 -9.23 -11.46 -11.41
C ASP A 52 -7.97 -10.64 -11.14
N LYS A 53 -7.53 -9.87 -12.14
CA LYS A 53 -6.39 -8.96 -12.00
C LYS A 53 -6.74 -7.81 -11.05
N LEU A 54 -7.95 -7.28 -11.14
CA LEU A 54 -8.42 -6.23 -10.24
C LEU A 54 -8.46 -6.72 -8.79
N ASP A 55 -8.89 -7.95 -8.53
CA ASP A 55 -8.89 -8.54 -7.19
C ASP A 55 -7.48 -8.76 -6.65
N GLN A 56 -6.55 -9.23 -7.49
CA GLN A 56 -5.13 -9.35 -7.11
C GLN A 56 -4.54 -8.01 -6.68
N VAL A 57 -4.77 -6.96 -7.49
CA VAL A 57 -4.32 -5.60 -7.17
C VAL A 57 -4.99 -5.07 -5.90
N ARG A 58 -6.29 -5.35 -5.70
CA ARG A 58 -6.99 -4.99 -4.45
C ARG A 58 -6.33 -5.64 -3.24
N ARG A 59 -6.02 -6.94 -3.29
CA ARG A 59 -5.39 -7.65 -2.16
C ARG A 59 -4.04 -7.06 -1.80
N LEU A 60 -3.23 -6.71 -2.80
CA LEU A 60 -1.96 -6.02 -2.59
C LEU A 60 -2.17 -4.64 -1.95
N ALA A 61 -3.14 -3.86 -2.43
CA ALA A 61 -3.45 -2.54 -1.87
C ALA A 61 -3.96 -2.62 -0.42
N ILE A 62 -4.75 -3.65 -0.07
CA ILE A 62 -5.17 -3.90 1.32
C ILE A 62 -3.96 -4.21 2.20
N ALA A 63 -3.08 -5.10 1.75
CA ALA A 63 -1.85 -5.43 2.49
C ALA A 63 -0.96 -4.19 2.67
N ALA A 64 -0.81 -3.39 1.62
CA ALA A 64 -0.06 -2.13 1.69
C ALA A 64 -0.72 -1.11 2.64
N GLN A 65 -2.05 -1.07 2.73
CA GLN A 65 -2.76 -0.17 3.64
C GLN A 65 -2.49 -0.51 5.10
N HIS A 66 -2.39 -1.80 5.44
CA HIS A 66 -1.96 -2.22 6.78
C HIS A 66 -0.54 -1.74 7.09
N PHE A 67 0.38 -1.89 6.15
CA PHE A 67 1.75 -1.40 6.31
C PHE A 67 1.83 0.12 6.40
N GLN A 68 1.05 0.85 5.60
CA GLN A 68 0.93 2.31 5.67
C GLN A 68 0.49 2.78 7.06
N GLY A 69 -0.49 2.10 7.66
CA GLY A 69 -0.94 2.40 9.02
C GLY A 69 0.17 2.22 10.07
N GLU A 70 0.99 1.19 9.91
CA GLU A 70 2.15 0.94 10.78
C GLU A 70 3.24 2.02 10.58
N VAL A 71 3.53 2.42 9.35
CA VAL A 71 4.48 3.53 9.06
C VAL A 71 3.99 4.82 9.70
N HIS A 72 2.70 5.16 9.57
CA HIS A 72 2.14 6.34 10.22
C HIS A 72 2.27 6.28 11.75
N ARG A 73 1.98 5.12 12.36
CA ARG A 73 2.12 4.92 13.81
C ARG A 73 3.55 5.15 14.28
N GLN A 74 4.53 4.57 13.59
CA GLN A 74 5.95 4.71 13.91
C GLN A 74 6.43 6.17 13.78
N LYS A 75 6.01 6.87 12.72
CA LYS A 75 6.31 8.31 12.56
C LYS A 75 5.72 9.16 13.68
N GLU A 76 4.50 8.85 14.13
CA GLU A 76 3.90 9.54 15.26
C GLU A 76 4.63 9.27 16.58
N GLU A 77 5.10 8.04 16.80
CA GLU A 77 5.88 7.66 17.97
C GLU A 77 7.25 8.35 18.00
N ALA A 78 7.99 8.35 16.88
CA ALA A 78 9.23 9.08 16.74
C ALA A 78 9.05 10.58 17.02
N ARG A 79 8.00 11.19 16.44
CA ARG A 79 7.66 12.59 16.68
C ARG A 79 7.36 12.87 18.16
N LYS A 80 6.69 11.96 18.86
CA LYS A 80 6.42 12.10 20.31
C LYS A 80 7.68 11.92 21.16
N ALA A 81 8.64 11.12 20.70
CA ALA A 81 9.92 10.92 21.37
C ALA A 81 10.91 12.09 21.17
N GLY A 82 10.59 13.07 20.32
CA GLY A 82 11.49 14.16 19.96
C GLY A 82 12.57 13.76 18.96
N GLU A 83 12.42 12.60 18.33
CA GLU A 83 13.27 12.13 17.24
C GLU A 83 12.66 12.68 15.93
N GLU A 84 13.37 13.58 15.24
CA GLU A 84 12.93 13.99 13.91
C GLU A 84 12.89 12.77 13.00
N PRO A 85 11.80 12.56 12.23
CA PRO A 85 11.71 11.43 11.33
C PRO A 85 12.75 11.61 10.22
N THR A 86 13.88 10.92 10.33
CA THR A 86 14.82 10.76 9.21
C THR A 86 14.11 9.99 8.11
N LEU A 87 14.04 10.63 6.94
CA LEU A 87 13.51 10.09 5.69
C LEU A 87 14.15 8.74 5.33
#